data_AF-A0A7Z0WTV6-F1
#
_entry.id   AF-A0A7Z0WTV6-F1
#
_cell.length_a   1.000
_cell.length_b   1.000
_cell.length_c   1.000
_cell.angle_alpha   90.00
_cell.angle_beta   90.00
_cell.angle_gamma   90.00
#
_symmetry.space_group_name_H-M   'P 1'
#
loop_
_entity.id
_entity.type
_entity.pdbx_description
1 polymer ?
#
loop_
_entity_poly.entity_id
_entity_poly.type
_entity_poly.pdbx_seq_one_letter_code
_entity_poly.pdbx_strand_id
1 'polypeptide(L)'
;MLTIKNVKDGGVAYIFGAEYAGVAKALFPQFAQRLLGGSSEKPVAEKPKTRLNDIYKKVEQSLPSPNKEITTYTRLKGLSHEKAANEIITILYEKMGNAVPQQLRPFYTEVESRLGVQFSRLHKERLRAAKGHAGKYPYRKMDTILLHASREAVLEIAENYTFEG
;
A
#
# COMPACT_ATOMS: atom_id res chain seq x y z
N MET A 1 13.18 24.11 7.23
CA MET A 1 13.49 22.78 7.80
C MET A 1 12.17 22.08 8.10
N LEU A 2 12.01 20.80 7.71
CA LEU A 2 10.85 19.98 8.07
C LEU A 2 11.21 19.14 9.29
N THR A 3 10.45 19.26 10.37
CA THR A 3 10.71 18.49 11.59
C THR A 3 9.42 17.83 12.06
N ILE A 4 9.51 16.53 12.37
CA ILE A 4 8.41 15.75 12.92
C ILE A 4 8.56 15.73 14.44
N LYS A 5 7.56 16.24 15.16
CA LYS A 5 7.51 16.14 16.62
C LYS A 5 6.31 15.32 17.07
N ASN A 6 6.57 14.38 17.97
CA ASN A 6 5.50 13.67 18.67
C ASN A 6 4.84 14.61 19.69
N VAL A 7 3.52 14.61 19.70
CA VAL A 7 2.68 15.36 20.65
C VAL A 7 2.06 14.36 21.63
N LYS A 8 1.71 14.82 22.84
CA LYS A 8 0.95 13.99 23.78
C LYS A 8 -0.36 13.54 23.11
N ASP A 9 -0.78 12.32 23.44
CA ASP A 9 -1.93 11.59 22.85
C ASP A 9 -1.68 10.93 21.47
N GLY A 10 -0.42 10.70 21.10
CA GLY A 10 -0.07 9.94 19.89
C GLY A 10 -0.23 10.72 18.59
N GLY A 11 -0.53 12.02 18.67
CA GLY A 11 -0.55 12.91 17.54
C GLY A 11 0.86 13.22 17.03
N VAL A 12 1.01 13.39 15.72
CA VAL A 12 2.26 13.78 15.08
C VAL A 12 2.10 15.19 14.52
N ALA A 13 2.96 16.12 14.92
CA ALA A 13 2.98 17.49 14.40
C ALA A 13 4.10 17.63 13.35
N TYR A 14 3.72 18.11 12.17
CA TYR A 14 4.65 18.53 11.13
C TYR A 14 4.95 20.01 11.31
N ILE A 15 6.20 20.34 11.62
CA ILE A 15 6.65 21.72 11.78
C ILE A 15 7.44 22.10 10.53
N PHE A 16 6.97 23.13 9.84
CA PHE A 16 7.60 23.67 8.65
C PHE A 16 8.25 25.02 9.00
N GLY A 17 9.52 25.18 8.63
CA GLY A 17 10.16 26.50 8.60
C GLY A 17 9.43 27.46 7.64
N ALA A 18 9.52 28.77 7.88
CA ALA A 18 8.79 29.79 7.14
C ALA A 18 9.05 29.74 5.61
N GLU A 19 10.27 29.35 5.23
CA GLU A 19 10.70 29.18 3.85
C GLU A 19 9.99 28.03 3.11
N TYR A 20 9.34 27.11 3.83
CA TYR A 20 8.57 25.99 3.27
C TYR A 20 7.05 26.19 3.36
N ALA A 21 6.58 27.39 3.70
CA ALA A 21 5.15 27.68 3.82
C ALA A 21 4.37 27.40 2.52
N GLY A 22 4.98 27.62 1.35
CA GLY A 22 4.36 27.29 0.06
C GLY A 22 4.10 25.79 -0.12
N VAL A 23 5.03 24.95 0.33
CA VAL A 23 4.91 23.48 0.25
C VAL A 23 3.85 22.98 1.23
N ALA A 24 3.80 23.54 2.45
CA ALA A 24 2.76 23.20 3.42
C ALA A 24 1.35 23.54 2.93
N LYS A 25 1.17 24.66 2.21
CA LYS A 25 -0.11 25.04 1.59
C LYS A 25 -0.54 24.08 0.49
N ALA A 26 0.41 23.55 -0.29
CA ALA A 26 0.14 22.60 -1.36
C ALA A 26 -0.23 21.21 -0.82
N LEU A 27 0.43 20.76 0.26
CA LEU A 27 0.17 19.45 0.87
C LEU A 27 -1.13 19.42 1.69
N PHE A 28 -1.51 20.54 2.32
CA PHE A 28 -2.70 20.62 3.19
C PHE A 28 -3.65 21.77 2.79
N PRO A 29 -4.22 21.74 1.58
CA PRO A 29 -4.98 22.87 1.03
C PRO A 29 -6.20 23.25 1.89
N GLN A 30 -6.92 22.28 2.44
CA GLN A 30 -8.08 22.54 3.31
C GLN A 30 -7.70 23.16 4.66
N PHE A 31 -6.52 22.83 5.18
CA PHE A 31 -6.02 23.33 6.46
C PHE A 31 -5.44 24.75 6.30
N ALA A 32 -4.70 24.97 5.20
CA ALA A 32 -4.18 26.27 4.81
C ALA A 32 -5.29 27.30 4.58
N GLN A 33 -6.41 26.89 3.98
CA GLN A 33 -7.57 27.76 3.75
C GLN A 33 -8.25 28.22 5.05
N ARG A 34 -8.25 27.37 6.08
CA ARG A 34 -8.77 27.69 7.41
C ARG A 34 -7.82 28.52 8.28
N LEU A 35 -6.51 28.28 8.19
CA LEU A 35 -5.51 28.98 9.00
C LEU A 35 -5.13 30.37 8.48
N LEU A 36 -5.18 30.59 7.16
CA LEU A 36 -4.62 31.80 6.54
C LEU A 36 -5.67 32.82 6.10
N GLY A 37 -6.94 32.65 6.51
CA GLY A 37 -7.97 33.66 6.33
C GLY A 37 -8.08 34.16 4.89
N GLY A 38 -8.39 33.27 3.95
CA GLY A 38 -8.71 33.67 2.58
C GLY A 38 -10.06 34.37 2.52
N SER A 39 -10.08 35.69 2.69
CA SER A 39 -11.22 36.56 2.43
C SER A 39 -11.44 36.70 0.92
N SER A 40 -12.50 36.09 0.40
CA SER A 40 -13.48 36.76 -0.47
C SER A 40 -14.55 35.77 -0.87
N GLU A 41 -15.77 36.15 -0.55
CA GLU A 41 -17.01 35.46 -0.86
C GLU A 41 -17.13 35.20 -2.36
N LYS A 42 -17.47 33.97 -2.71
CA LYS A 42 -18.53 33.73 -3.69
C LYS A 42 -19.55 32.82 -3.02
N PRO A 43 -20.85 33.16 -3.04
CA PRO A 43 -21.85 32.28 -2.45
C PRO A 43 -21.76 30.94 -3.18
N VAL A 44 -21.50 29.89 -2.41
CA VAL A 44 -21.60 28.52 -2.90
C VAL A 44 -23.04 28.35 -3.33
N ALA A 45 -23.26 28.36 -4.65
CA ALA A 45 -24.54 28.02 -5.23
C ALA A 45 -25.03 26.72 -4.57
N GLU A 46 -26.25 26.77 -4.01
CA GLU A 46 -26.90 25.60 -3.44
C GLU A 46 -26.83 24.46 -4.46
N LYS A 47 -25.99 23.47 -4.15
CA LYS A 47 -25.90 22.22 -4.91
C LYS A 47 -26.40 21.08 -4.03
N PRO A 48 -27.09 20.12 -4.66
CA PRO A 48 -28.10 19.29 -4.01
C PRO A 48 -27.48 18.39 -2.95
N LYS A 49 -28.30 17.93 -2.01
CA LYS A 49 -27.96 16.92 -0.99
C LYS A 49 -27.27 15.74 -1.66
N THR A 50 -25.94 15.80 -1.69
CA THR A 50 -25.10 14.80 -2.32
C THR A 50 -25.11 13.62 -1.36
N ARG A 51 -25.73 12.51 -1.74
CA ARG A 51 -25.86 11.35 -0.86
C ARG A 51 -24.48 10.70 -0.74
N LEU A 52 -24.18 10.06 0.39
CA LEU A 52 -22.91 9.34 0.60
C LEU A 52 -22.54 8.42 -0.58
N ASN A 53 -23.53 7.82 -1.24
CA ASN A 53 -23.35 7.00 -2.44
C ASN A 53 -22.74 7.74 -3.65
N ASP A 54 -22.96 9.05 -3.77
CA ASP A 54 -22.40 9.88 -4.84
C ASP A 54 -20.92 10.21 -4.57
N ILE A 55 -20.50 10.18 -3.30
CA ILE A 55 -19.09 10.33 -2.89
C ILE A 55 -18.34 9.04 -3.22
N TYR A 56 -18.91 7.87 -2.93
CA TYR A 56 -18.31 6.58 -3.31
C TYR A 56 -18.05 6.50 -4.83
N LYS A 57 -19.03 6.88 -5.64
CA LYS A 57 -18.87 6.93 -7.11
C LYS A 57 -17.81 7.92 -7.58
N LYS A 58 -17.67 9.07 -6.92
CA LYS A 58 -16.63 10.06 -7.26
C LYS A 58 -15.22 9.58 -6.90
N VAL A 59 -15.05 8.92 -5.75
CA VAL A 59 -13.75 8.38 -5.33
C VAL A 59 -13.33 7.19 -6.20
N GLU A 60 -14.28 6.38 -6.69
CA GLU A 60 -14.00 5.34 -7.69
C GLU A 60 -13.60 5.89 -9.07
N GLN A 61 -14.01 7.12 -9.41
CA GLN A 61 -13.81 7.69 -10.76
C GLN A 61 -12.62 8.65 -10.91
N SER A 62 -11.94 9.05 -9.84
CA SER A 62 -10.86 10.06 -9.91
C SER A 62 -9.52 9.57 -9.38
N LEU A 63 -9.07 8.42 -9.88
CA LEU A 63 -7.65 8.19 -10.07
C LEU A 63 -7.41 8.21 -11.58
N PRO A 64 -6.59 9.11 -12.14
CA PRO A 64 -6.08 8.88 -13.48
C PRO A 64 -5.38 7.54 -13.43
N SER A 65 -5.95 6.53 -14.09
CA SER A 65 -5.30 5.25 -14.26
C SER A 65 -3.91 5.56 -14.78
N PRO A 66 -2.82 5.20 -14.08
CA PRO A 66 -1.52 5.31 -14.70
C PRO A 66 -1.65 4.53 -15.99
N ASN A 67 -1.37 5.19 -17.11
CA ASN A 67 -1.27 4.57 -18.42
C ASN A 67 0.02 3.71 -18.40
N LYS A 68 0.07 2.76 -17.47
CA LYS A 68 0.91 1.59 -17.51
C LYS A 68 0.13 0.67 -18.43
N GLU A 69 0.74 0.34 -19.56
CA GLU A 69 0.37 -0.83 -20.32
C GLU A 69 -0.08 -1.90 -19.32
N ILE A 70 -1.34 -2.32 -19.40
CA ILE A 70 -1.83 -3.40 -18.56
C ILE A 70 -1.12 -4.64 -19.11
N THR A 71 0.12 -4.85 -18.66
CA THR A 71 0.83 -6.09 -18.83
C THR A 71 -0.10 -7.11 -18.21
N THR A 72 -0.83 -7.80 -19.07
CA THR A 72 -1.92 -8.65 -18.59
C THR A 72 -1.22 -9.83 -17.96
N TYR A 73 -1.12 -9.81 -16.63
CA TYR A 73 -0.39 -10.78 -15.82
C TYR A 73 -1.14 -12.12 -15.82
N THR A 74 -1.14 -12.79 -16.97
CA THR A 74 -1.78 -14.09 -17.17
C THR A 74 -1.02 -15.22 -16.50
N ARG A 75 0.24 -14.99 -16.10
CA ARG A 75 1.15 -15.98 -15.48
C ARG A 75 0.55 -16.67 -14.26
N LEU A 76 -0.28 -15.97 -13.48
CA LEU A 76 -0.91 -16.52 -12.26
C LEU A 76 -2.40 -16.87 -12.44
N LYS A 77 -2.95 -16.71 -13.65
CA LYS A 77 -4.37 -16.93 -13.93
C LYS A 77 -4.72 -18.41 -13.81
N GLY A 78 -5.79 -18.72 -13.09
CA GLY A 78 -6.26 -20.11 -12.88
C GLY A 78 -5.44 -20.92 -11.88
N LEU A 79 -4.36 -20.38 -11.32
CA LEU A 79 -3.58 -21.07 -10.28
C LEU A 79 -4.30 -21.03 -8.92
N SER A 80 -4.05 -22.02 -8.05
CA SER A 80 -4.42 -21.91 -6.64
C SER A 80 -3.53 -20.86 -5.94
N HIS A 81 -3.96 -20.34 -4.79
CA HIS A 81 -3.15 -19.37 -4.02
C HIS A 81 -1.76 -19.92 -3.70
N GLU A 82 -1.66 -21.20 -3.34
CA GLU A 82 -0.40 -21.86 -3.03
C GLU A 82 0.52 -21.97 -4.26
N LYS A 83 -0.04 -22.35 -5.43
CA LYS A 83 0.73 -22.42 -6.67
C LYS A 83 1.18 -21.03 -7.12
N ALA A 84 0.32 -20.02 -7.01
CA ALA A 84 0.68 -18.65 -7.32
C ALA A 84 1.78 -18.12 -6.38
N ALA A 85 1.73 -18.48 -5.10
CA ALA A 85 2.79 -18.14 -4.15
C ALA A 85 4.11 -18.81 -4.52
N ASN A 86 4.09 -20.07 -4.95
CA ASN A 86 5.28 -20.77 -5.43
C ASN A 86 5.90 -20.08 -6.63
N GLU A 87 5.11 -19.72 -7.64
CA GLU A 87 5.59 -19.00 -8.83
C GLU A 87 6.29 -17.68 -8.46
N ILE A 88 5.65 -16.88 -7.60
CA ILE A 88 6.23 -15.61 -7.17
C ILE A 88 7.54 -15.84 -6.39
N ILE A 89 7.56 -16.83 -5.49
CA ILE A 89 8.78 -17.18 -4.74
C ILE A 89 9.90 -17.64 -5.68
N THR A 90 9.60 -18.43 -6.72
CA THR A 90 10.57 -18.87 -7.72
C THR A 90 11.19 -17.67 -8.44
N ILE A 91 10.38 -16.72 -8.91
CA ILE A 91 10.86 -15.48 -9.54
C ILE A 91 11.81 -14.72 -8.61
N LEU A 92 11.49 -14.64 -7.33
CA LEU A 92 12.33 -13.98 -6.34
C LEU A 92 13.64 -14.74 -6.09
N TYR A 93 13.62 -16.08 -6.06
CA TYR A 93 14.83 -16.89 -5.93
C TYR A 93 15.74 -16.80 -7.15
N GLU A 94 15.18 -16.77 -8.36
CA GLU A 94 15.95 -16.53 -9.59
C GLU A 94 16.71 -15.21 -9.54
N LYS A 95 16.08 -14.16 -8.99
CA LYS A 95 16.71 -12.83 -8.82
C LYS A 95 17.80 -12.80 -7.75
N MET A 96 17.75 -13.66 -6.74
CA MET A 96 18.75 -13.69 -5.66
C MET A 96 19.97 -14.55 -5.98
N GLY A 97 19.90 -15.44 -6.97
CA GLY A 97 20.94 -16.42 -7.29
C GLY A 97 21.08 -17.55 -6.27
N ASN A 98 20.79 -17.30 -4.98
CA ASN A 98 20.75 -18.30 -3.91
C ASN A 98 19.36 -18.35 -3.26
N ALA A 99 18.78 -19.56 -3.17
CA ALA A 99 17.43 -19.76 -2.63
C ALA A 99 17.40 -19.83 -1.09
N VAL A 100 17.59 -18.69 -0.43
CA VAL A 100 17.52 -18.60 1.04
C VAL A 100 16.21 -17.93 1.48
N PRO A 101 15.28 -18.64 2.14
CA PRO A 101 13.97 -18.08 2.51
C PRO A 101 14.03 -16.79 3.35
N GLN A 102 15.06 -16.64 4.19
CA GLN A 102 15.26 -15.47 5.05
C GLN A 102 15.52 -14.19 4.25
N GLN A 103 16.10 -14.31 3.05
CA GLN A 103 16.40 -13.17 2.18
C GLN A 103 15.14 -12.59 1.53
N LEU A 104 13.98 -13.24 1.62
CA LEU A 104 12.71 -12.69 1.15
C LEU A 104 12.13 -11.62 2.09
N ARG A 105 12.70 -11.42 3.28
CA ARG A 105 12.20 -10.43 4.25
C ARG A 105 12.11 -9.01 3.69
N PRO A 106 13.15 -8.46 3.02
CA PRO A 106 13.09 -7.12 2.43
C PRO A 106 11.98 -7.00 1.38
N PHE A 107 11.80 -8.02 0.54
CA PHE A 107 10.68 -8.07 -0.41
C PHE A 107 9.32 -7.96 0.29
N TYR A 108 9.11 -8.70 1.38
CA TYR A 108 7.85 -8.62 2.11
C TYR A 108 7.61 -7.23 2.70
N THR A 109 8.64 -6.55 3.18
CA THR A 109 8.55 -5.17 3.67
C THR A 109 8.18 -4.21 2.55
N GLU A 110 8.76 -4.38 1.37
CA GLU A 110 8.43 -3.57 0.18
C GLU A 110 6.98 -3.75 -0.25
N VAL A 111 6.47 -4.99 -0.26
CA VAL A 111 5.06 -5.28 -0.57
C VAL A 111 4.11 -4.63 0.45
N GLU A 112 4.43 -4.71 1.73
CA GLU A 112 3.65 -4.03 2.79
C GLU A 112 3.63 -2.51 2.59
N SER A 113 4.78 -1.92 2.24
CA SER A 113 4.93 -0.49 1.97
C SER A 113 4.12 -0.05 0.75
N ARG A 114 4.25 -0.74 -0.38
CA ARG A 114 3.56 -0.38 -1.64
C ARG A 114 2.06 -0.53 -1.59
N LEU A 115 1.57 -1.56 -0.89
CA LEU A 115 0.13 -1.84 -0.80
C LEU A 115 -0.52 -1.18 0.41
N GLY A 116 0.25 -0.65 1.36
CA GLY A 116 -0.27 -0.04 2.58
C GLY A 116 -0.95 -1.03 3.54
N VAL A 117 -0.65 -2.33 3.41
CA VAL A 117 -1.26 -3.40 4.22
C VAL A 117 -0.21 -4.08 5.08
N GLN A 118 -0.49 -4.23 6.37
CA GLN A 118 0.41 -4.87 7.33
C GLN A 118 0.34 -6.40 7.28
N PHE A 119 0.84 -7.02 6.20
CA PHE A 119 0.83 -8.48 6.03
C PHE A 119 1.57 -9.23 7.13
N SER A 120 2.60 -8.62 7.75
CA SER A 120 3.30 -9.17 8.92
C SER A 120 2.37 -9.41 10.10
N ARG A 121 1.43 -8.50 10.36
CA ARG A 121 0.45 -8.65 11.43
C ARG A 121 -0.56 -9.76 11.10
N LEU A 122 -1.12 -9.72 9.89
CA LEU A 122 -2.09 -10.71 9.40
C LEU A 122 -1.50 -12.14 9.41
N HIS A 123 -0.23 -12.27 9.04
CA HIS A 123 0.47 -13.54 9.05
C HIS A 123 0.68 -14.07 10.48
N LYS A 124 1.05 -13.21 11.45
CA LYS A 124 1.13 -13.62 12.86
C LYS A 124 -0.23 -14.07 13.40
N GLU A 125 -1.31 -13.40 13.03
CA GLU A 125 -2.68 -13.79 13.40
C GLU A 125 -3.04 -15.15 12.82
N ARG A 126 -2.75 -15.37 11.53
CA ARG A 126 -2.96 -16.66 10.86
C ARG A 126 -2.20 -17.80 11.52
N LEU A 127 -0.94 -17.57 11.90
CA LEU A 127 -0.12 -18.57 12.58
C LEU A 127 -0.67 -18.93 13.96
N ARG A 128 -1.25 -17.97 14.69
CA ARG A 128 -1.91 -18.22 15.99
C ARG A 128 -3.22 -19.00 15.85
N ALA A 129 -3.94 -18.78 14.76
CA ALA A 129 -5.23 -19.43 14.49
C ALA A 129 -5.08 -20.83 13.87
N ALA A 130 -3.90 -21.20 13.38
CA ALA A 130 -3.66 -22.48 12.73
C ALA A 130 -3.83 -23.66 13.72
N LYS A 131 -4.78 -24.55 13.42
CA LYS A 131 -5.05 -25.77 14.19
C LYS A 131 -4.92 -26.99 13.27
N GLY A 132 -3.71 -27.49 13.03
CA GLY A 132 -3.52 -28.72 12.25
C GLY A 132 -2.08 -29.03 11.88
N HIS A 133 -1.81 -30.31 11.54
CA HIS A 133 -0.57 -30.75 10.92
C HIS A 133 -0.48 -30.18 9.51
N ALA A 134 0.22 -29.05 9.38
CA ALA A 134 0.64 -28.53 8.11
C ALA A 134 2.13 -28.88 7.91
N GLY A 135 2.54 -29.13 6.66
CA GLY A 135 3.85 -29.68 6.31
C GLY A 135 5.05 -28.82 6.75
N LYS A 136 6.26 -29.13 6.25
CA LYS A 136 7.54 -28.52 6.71
C LYS A 136 7.55 -26.97 6.74
N TYR A 137 6.78 -26.31 5.88
CA TYR A 137 6.64 -24.85 5.85
C TYR A 137 5.17 -24.44 5.81
N PRO A 138 4.47 -24.54 6.94
CA PRO A 138 3.05 -24.29 6.99
C PRO A 138 2.79 -22.78 6.95
N TYR A 139 1.80 -22.36 6.15
CA TYR A 139 1.28 -20.99 6.08
C TYR A 139 2.35 -19.94 5.78
N ARG A 140 3.10 -20.03 4.68
CA ARG A 140 4.19 -19.07 4.39
C ARG A 140 3.64 -17.64 4.30
N LYS A 141 4.52 -16.67 4.51
CA LYS A 141 4.12 -15.25 4.47
C LYS A 141 3.54 -14.87 3.11
N MET A 142 4.13 -15.34 2.00
CA MET A 142 3.57 -15.18 0.65
C MET A 142 2.14 -15.73 0.52
N ASP A 143 1.88 -16.91 1.07
CA ASP A 143 0.53 -17.50 1.07
C ASP A 143 -0.47 -16.63 1.84
N THR A 144 0.00 -15.81 2.78
CA THR A 144 -0.86 -14.87 3.52
C THR A 144 -1.08 -13.59 2.73
N ILE A 145 -0.03 -13.09 2.07
CA ILE A 145 -0.13 -11.93 1.18
C ILE A 145 -1.18 -12.19 0.09
N LEU A 146 -1.12 -13.36 -0.57
CA LEU A 146 -2.06 -13.69 -1.64
C LEU A 146 -3.50 -13.95 -1.18
N LEU A 147 -3.76 -14.10 0.13
CA LEU A 147 -5.13 -14.12 0.66
C LEU A 147 -5.74 -12.72 0.80
N HIS A 148 -4.88 -11.70 0.92
CA HIS A 148 -5.29 -10.35 1.28
C HIS A 148 -4.95 -9.30 0.20
N ALA A 149 -4.24 -9.68 -0.85
CA ALA A 149 -3.83 -8.81 -1.95
C ALA A 149 -4.13 -9.43 -3.31
N SER A 150 -4.31 -8.58 -4.33
CA SER A 150 -4.39 -9.03 -5.72
C SER A 150 -3.10 -9.74 -6.13
N ARG A 151 -3.25 -10.86 -6.83
CA ARG A 151 -2.12 -11.64 -7.35
C ARG A 151 -1.35 -10.87 -8.41
N GLU A 152 -2.07 -10.10 -9.25
CA GLU A 152 -1.42 -9.28 -10.28
C GLU A 152 -0.55 -8.20 -9.64
N ALA A 153 -1.05 -7.52 -8.60
CA ALA A 153 -0.29 -6.48 -7.91
C ALA A 153 0.99 -7.05 -7.25
N VAL A 154 0.89 -8.21 -6.60
CA VAL A 154 2.06 -8.85 -5.96
C VAL A 154 3.07 -9.35 -6.99
N LEU A 155 2.60 -9.86 -8.13
CA LEU A 155 3.47 -10.25 -9.24
C LEU A 155 4.19 -9.05 -9.85
N GLU A 156 3.47 -7.96 -10.11
CA GLU A 156 4.08 -6.72 -10.64
C GLU A 156 5.21 -6.24 -9.71
N ILE A 157 4.98 -6.27 -8.39
CA ILE A 157 6.02 -5.90 -7.44
C ILE A 157 7.20 -6.88 -7.52
N ALA A 158 6.95 -8.20 -7.55
CA ALA A 158 8.00 -9.21 -7.62
C ALA A 158 8.85 -9.13 -8.89
N GLU A 159 8.24 -8.90 -10.05
CA GLU A 159 8.95 -8.76 -11.31
C GLU A 159 9.85 -7.51 -11.35
N ASN A 160 9.39 -6.42 -10.75
CA ASN A 160 10.13 -5.16 -10.68
C ASN A 160 11.07 -5.07 -9.46
N TYR A 161 11.04 -6.07 -8.57
CA TYR A 161 11.87 -6.06 -7.38
C TYR A 161 13.33 -6.42 -7.70
N THR A 162 14.24 -5.69 -7.08
CA THR A 162 15.68 -5.93 -7.09
C THR A 162 16.17 -6.09 -5.66
N PHE A 163 16.92 -7.16 -5.40
CA PHE A 163 17.55 -7.35 -4.09
C PHE A 163 18.80 -6.46 -4.02
N GLU A 164 18.83 -5.55 -3.06
CA GLU A 164 20.07 -4.85 -2.69
C GLU A 164 20.98 -5.87 -1.99
N GLY A 165 22.17 -6.08 -2.55
CA GLY A 165 23.19 -7.03 -2.07
C GLY A 165 24.05 -6.49 -0.95
#